data_AF-X0W6F5-F1
#
_entry.id   AF-X0W6F5-F1
#
_cell.length_a   1.000
_cell.length_b   1.000
_cell.length_c   1.000
_cell.angle_alpha   90.00
_cell.angle_beta   90.00
_cell.angle_gamma   90.00
#
_symmetry.space_group_name_H-M   'P 1'
#
loop_
_entity.id
_entity.type
_entity.pdbx_description
1 polymer ?
#
loop_
_entity_poly.entity_id
_entity_poly.type
_entity_poly.pdbx_seq_one_letter_code
_entity_poly.pdbx_strand_id
1 'polypeptide(L)' 'MKRVKRKYKDFWAERFIIKFWQAAAGDDMSAVYRREADFMKEVLGLAAGSRVLDLGCGRGDHCLALAEQGIAATGIDVAP' A
#
# COMPACT_ATOMS: atom_id res chain seq x y z
N MET A 1 -21.67 -22.64 -6.93
CA MET A 1 -20.49 -21.85 -6.52
C MET A 1 -19.87 -22.49 -5.28
N LYS A 2 -18.58 -22.84 -5.28
CA LYS A 2 -17.93 -23.50 -4.13
C LYS A 2 -17.47 -22.45 -3.12
N ARG A 3 -17.97 -22.52 -1.87
CA ARG A 3 -17.58 -21.58 -0.81
C ARG A 3 -16.25 -22.04 -0.21
N VAL A 4 -15.22 -21.21 -0.33
CA VAL A 4 -13.91 -21.48 0.27
C VAL A 4 -13.88 -20.90 1.68
N LYS A 5 -13.62 -21.73 2.69
CA LYS A 5 -13.38 -21.29 4.08
C LYS A 5 -11.87 -21.22 4.33
N ARG A 6 -11.31 -20.01 4.29
CA ARG A 6 -9.91 -19.70 4.62
C ARG A 6 -9.90 -18.60 5.68
N LYS A 7 -8.84 -18.51 6.50
CA LYS A 7 -8.69 -17.39 7.44
C LYS A 7 -8.35 -16.10 6.67
N TYR A 8 -8.65 -14.94 7.25
CA TYR A 8 -8.37 -13.63 6.65
C TYR A 8 -6.90 -13.52 6.19
N LYS A 9 -5.95 -13.91 7.05
CA LYS A 9 -4.52 -13.89 6.72
C LYS A 9 -4.16 -14.75 5.49
N ASP A 10 -4.78 -15.93 5.37
CA ASP A 10 -4.41 -16.93 4.36
C ASP A 10 -5.03 -16.63 3.00
N PHE A 11 -6.14 -15.89 2.96
CA PHE A 11 -6.87 -15.59 1.72
C PHE A 11 -6.71 -14.14 1.29
N TRP A 12 -6.97 -13.19 2.18
CA TRP A 12 -6.97 -11.76 1.84
C TRP A 12 -5.57 -11.18 1.82
N ALA A 13 -4.81 -11.33 2.91
CA ALA A 13 -3.49 -10.74 3.04
C ALA A 13 -2.46 -11.41 2.12
N GLU A 14 -2.16 -12.69 2.34
CA GLU A 14 -1.09 -13.38 1.60
C GLU A 14 -1.48 -13.69 0.16
N ARG A 15 -2.66 -14.29 -0.04
CA ARG A 15 -3.02 -14.84 -1.34
C ARG A 15 -3.54 -13.77 -2.29
N PHE A 16 -4.39 -12.86 -1.84
CA PHE A 16 -5.07 -11.89 -2.71
C PHE A 16 -4.26 -10.58 -2.86
N ILE A 17 -3.91 -9.91 -1.77
CA ILE A 17 -3.19 -8.62 -1.82
C ILE A 17 -1.71 -8.80 -2.16
N ILE A 18 -0.99 -9.70 -1.48
CA ILE A 18 0.44 -9.86 -1.74
C ILE A 18 0.64 -10.65 -3.03
N LYS A 19 0.25 -11.92 -3.10
CA LYS A 19 0.60 -12.79 -4.24
C LYS A 19 -0.20 -12.53 -5.52
N PHE A 20 -1.52 -12.40 -5.41
CA PHE A 20 -2.37 -12.27 -6.60
C PHE A 20 -2.30 -10.86 -7.18
N TRP A 21 -2.32 -9.82 -6.35
CA TRP A 21 -2.18 -8.44 -6.82
C TRP A 21 -0.77 -8.15 -7.36
N GLN A 22 0.30 -8.70 -6.77
CA GLN A 22 1.64 -8.66 -7.39
C GLN A 22 1.65 -9.32 -8.77
N ALA A 23 0.98 -10.46 -8.94
CA ALA A 23 0.93 -11.17 -10.22
C ALA A 23 -0.02 -10.53 -11.24
N ALA A 24 -1.10 -9.87 -10.78
CA ALA A 24 -2.15 -9.31 -11.61
C ALA A 24 -1.92 -7.85 -12.01
N ALA A 25 -1.17 -7.08 -11.21
CA ALA A 25 -0.94 -5.66 -11.49
C ALA A 25 -0.19 -5.40 -12.80
N GLY A 26 0.61 -6.35 -13.32
CA GLY A 26 1.45 -6.11 -14.49
C GLY A 26 2.46 -4.97 -14.26
N ASP A 27 3.33 -4.73 -15.25
CA ASP A 27 4.49 -3.85 -15.10
C ASP A 27 4.07 -2.38 -14.89
N ASP A 28 4.27 -1.91 -13.67
CA ASP A 28 4.30 -0.51 -13.24
C ASP A 28 2.98 0.21 -12.89
N MET A 29 2.54 -0.02 -11.64
CA MET A 29 1.51 0.78 -10.97
C MET A 29 2.06 2.03 -10.25
N SER A 30 3.36 2.34 -10.37
CA SER A 30 3.99 3.45 -9.64
C SER A 30 3.32 4.80 -9.94
N ALA A 31 2.86 4.99 -11.18
CA ALA A 31 2.14 6.19 -11.58
C ALA A 31 0.83 6.39 -10.80
N VAL A 32 0.12 5.30 -10.49
CA VAL A 32 -1.10 5.33 -9.67
C VAL A 32 -0.77 5.71 -8.24
N TYR A 33 0.20 5.03 -7.63
CA TYR A 33 0.61 5.31 -6.25
C TYR A 33 1.19 6.71 -6.09
N ARG A 34 1.91 7.23 -7.09
CA ARG A 34 2.38 8.62 -7.11
C ARG A 34 1.22 9.60 -7.11
N ARG A 35 0.21 9.39 -7.97
CA ARG A 35 -0.99 10.24 -8.00
C ARG A 35 -1.77 10.20 -6.68
N GLU A 36 -1.87 9.03 -6.07
CA GLU A 36 -2.52 8.90 -4.75
C GLU A 36 -1.70 9.58 -3.65
N ALA A 37 -0.37 9.50 -3.69
CA ALA A 37 0.51 10.23 -2.77
C ALA A 37 0.38 11.75 -2.93
N ASP A 38 0.23 12.26 -4.16
CA ASP A 38 -0.04 13.68 -4.42
C ASP A 38 -1.36 14.12 -3.78
N PHE A 39 -2.41 13.31 -3.95
CA PHE A 39 -3.70 13.55 -3.30
C PHE A 39 -3.59 13.52 -1.77
N MET A 40 -2.87 12.55 -1.20
CA MET A 40 -2.63 12.49 0.25
C MET A 40 -1.92 13.75 0.77
N LYS A 41 -0.94 14.27 0.03
CA LYS A 41 -0.25 15.52 0.40
C LYS A 41 -1.20 16.71 0.44
N GLU A 42 -2.07 16.82 -0.55
CA GLU A 42 -3.06 17.90 -0.61
C GLU A 42 -4.03 17.82 0.57
N VAL A 43 -4.66 16.66 0.78
CA VAL A 43 -5.74 16.55 1.78
C VAL A 43 -5.25 16.50 3.22
N LEU A 44 -4.02 16.02 3.45
CA LEU A 44 -3.42 15.94 4.79
C LEU A 44 -2.45 17.09 5.08
N GLY A 45 -2.22 17.99 4.11
CA GLY A 45 -1.29 19.12 4.25
C GLY A 45 0.16 18.68 4.47
N LEU A 46 0.60 17.61 3.80
CA LEU A 46 1.95 17.07 3.98
C LEU A 46 2.98 17.82 3.13
N ALA A 47 4.17 17.98 3.70
CA ALA A 47 5.33 18.56 3.03
C ALA A 47 6.56 17.67 3.25
N ALA A 48 7.66 17.98 2.56
CA ALA A 48 8.93 17.31 2.83
C ALA A 48 9.30 17.48 4.31
N GLY A 49 9.71 16.39 4.97
CA GLY A 49 9.95 16.33 6.41
C GLY A 49 8.72 15.94 7.26
N SER A 50 7.52 15.91 6.69
CA SER A 50 6.35 15.34 7.37
C SER A 50 6.57 13.85 7.68
N ARG A 51 5.93 13.38 8.74
CA ARG A 51 5.98 11.97 9.19
C ARG A 51 4.60 11.35 9.10
N VAL A 52 4.50 10.18 8.48
CA VAL A 52 3.23 9.45 8.26
C VAL A 52 3.34 8.03 8.79
N LEU A 53 2.28 7.56 9.44
CA LEU A 53 2.08 6.16 9.79
C LEU A 53 0.99 5.58 8.88
N ASP A 54 1.35 4.58 8.08
CA ASP A 54 0.47 3.88 7.16
C ASP A 54 0.04 2.54 7.77
N LEU A 55 -1.23 2.44 8.18
CA LEU A 55 -1.80 1.30 8.88
C LEU A 55 -2.53 0.38 7.89
N GLY A 56 -2.07 -0.86 7.78
CA GLY A 56 -2.52 -1.78 6.73
C GLY A 56 -1.83 -1.48 5.39
N CYS A 57 -0.52 -1.21 5.43
CA CYS A 57 0.24 -0.73 4.27
C CYS A 57 0.36 -1.74 3.11
N GLY A 58 -0.04 -3.00 3.31
CA GLY A 58 0.09 -4.07 2.32
C GLY A 58 1.54 -4.22 1.87
N ARG A 59 1.79 -4.04 0.57
CA ARG A 59 3.14 -4.09 -0.03
C ARG A 59 3.99 -2.83 0.26
N GLY A 60 3.37 -1.76 0.75
CA GLY A 60 4.05 -0.52 1.12
C GLY A 60 4.26 0.47 -0.04
N ASP A 61 3.54 0.33 -1.16
CA ASP A 61 3.74 1.19 -2.33
C ASP A 61 3.45 2.67 -2.05
N HIS A 62 2.44 2.97 -1.22
CA HIS A 62 2.17 4.34 -0.78
C HIS A 62 3.29 4.89 0.08
N CYS A 63 3.86 4.08 0.98
CA CYS A 63 5.03 4.47 1.77
C CYS A 63 6.21 4.85 0.87
N LEU A 64 6.48 4.07 -0.17
CA LEU A 64 7.54 4.36 -1.16
C LEU A 64 7.23 5.64 -1.95
N ALA A 65 6.01 5.77 -2.47
CA ALA A 65 5.60 6.95 -3.23
C ALA A 65 5.65 8.24 -2.39
N LEU A 66 5.30 8.19 -1.10
CA LEU A 66 5.44 9.30 -0.17
C LEU A 66 6.92 9.61 0.13
N ALA A 67 7.75 8.57 0.31
CA ALA A 67 9.19 8.72 0.56
C ALA A 67 9.93 9.38 -0.61
N GLU A 68 9.58 9.05 -1.86
CA GLU A 68 10.11 9.72 -3.06
C GLU A 68 9.84 11.24 -3.05
N GLN A 69 8.82 11.68 -2.31
CA GLN A 69 8.44 13.09 -2.18
C GLN A 69 8.97 13.75 -0.89
N GLY A 70 9.90 13.10 -0.19
CA GLY A 70 10.55 13.63 1.01
C GLY A 70 9.75 13.46 2.29
N ILE A 71 8.71 12.62 2.30
CA ILE A 71 7.89 12.34 3.48
C ILE A 71 8.43 11.08 4.17
N ALA A 72 8.65 11.15 5.47
CA ALA A 72 9.09 9.99 6.26
C ALA A 72 7.88 9.10 6.59
N ALA A 73 7.68 8.05 5.79
CA ALA A 73 6.61 7.07 5.98
C ALA A 73 7.08 5.84 6.78
N THR A 74 6.23 5.36 7.69
CA THR A 74 6.39 4.07 8.37
C THR A 74 5.13 3.24 8.11
N GLY A 75 5.28 2.07 7.48
CA GLY A 75 4.18 1.15 7.22
C GLY A 75 4.11 0.05 8.27
N ILE A 76 2.90 -0.29 8.71
CA ILE A 76 2.63 -1.46 9.55
C ILE A 76 1.49 -2.24 8.91
N ASP A 77 1.71 -3.52 8.64
CA ASP A 77 0.65 -4.45 8.25
C ASP A 77 0.59 -5.63 9.22
N VAL A 78 -0.59 -6.24 9.33
CA VAL A 78 -0.80 -7.49 10.08
C VAL A 78 -0.34 -8.71 9.27
N ALA A 79 -0.25 -8.54 7.95
CA ALA A 79 0.39 -9.47 7.04
C ALA A 79 1.90 -9.50 7.31
N PRO A 80 2.53 -10.68 7.43
CA PRO A 80 3.97 -10.82 7.54
C PRO A 80 4.71 -10.38 6.28
#